data_AF-A0A6P8ZH84-F1
#
_entry.id   AF-A0A6P8ZH84-F1
#
_cell.length_a   1.000
_cell.length_b   1.000
_cell.length_c   1.000
_cell.angle_alpha   90.00
_cell.angle_beta   90.00
_cell.angle_gamma   90.00
#
_symmetry.space_group_name_H-M   'P 1'
#
loop_
_entity.id
_entity.type
_entity.pdbx_description
1 polymer ?
#
loop_
_entity_poly.entity_id
_entity_poly.type
_entity_poly.pdbx_seq_one_letter_code
_entity_poly.pdbx_strand_id
1 'polypeptide(L)'
;MGRDGEVREELEKFGRIEEVLYVKEAVGLSSGHWYKCPNGHFYVIGDCGGAMQESVCNECKATIGGTNHRLRSDNALARELGATAPAWPQ
;
A
#
# COMPACT_ATOMS: atom_id res chain seq x y z
N MET A 1 30.56 10.71 7.52
CA MET A 1 29.36 9.83 7.52
C MET A 1 28.12 10.71 7.52
N GLY A 2 27.20 10.51 6.57
CA GLY A 2 25.87 11.14 6.57
C GLY A 2 25.68 12.20 5.47
N ARG A 3 25.11 11.79 4.34
CA ARG A 3 24.22 12.54 3.41
C ARG A 3 23.96 11.83 2.07
N ASP A 4 24.67 10.74 1.76
CA ASP A 4 24.53 10.06 0.46
C ASP A 4 23.44 8.95 0.44
N GLY A 5 23.05 8.40 1.60
CA GLY A 5 22.08 7.31 1.69
C GLY A 5 20.62 7.74 1.47
N GLU A 6 20.24 8.90 2.01
CA GLU A 6 18.86 9.40 2.01
C GLU A 6 18.38 9.78 0.61
N VAL A 7 19.23 10.47 -0.17
CA VAL A 7 18.90 10.89 -1.55
C VAL A 7 18.68 9.69 -2.48
N ARG A 8 19.46 8.61 -2.33
CA ARG A 8 19.30 7.40 -3.15
C ARG A 8 18.00 6.67 -2.81
N GLU A 9 17.69 6.55 -1.52
CA GLU A 9 16.48 5.88 -1.05
C GLU A 9 15.22 6.65 -1.51
N GLU A 10 15.26 7.99 -1.52
CA GLU A 10 14.18 8.80 -2.11
C GLU A 10 14.01 8.57 -3.60
N LEU A 11 15.08 8.56 -4.40
CA LEU A 11 15.00 8.29 -5.84
C LEU A 11 14.48 6.88 -6.15
N GLU A 12 14.90 5.87 -5.39
CA GLU A 12 14.38 4.50 -5.48
C GLU A 12 12.89 4.43 -5.13
N LYS A 13 12.46 5.21 -4.11
CA LYS A 13 11.05 5.34 -3.73
C LYS A 13 10.22 6.06 -4.79
N PHE A 14 10.75 7.14 -5.38
CA PHE A 14 10.11 7.85 -6.51
C PHE A 14 9.91 6.92 -7.70
N GLY A 15 10.95 6.17 -8.10
CA GLY A 15 10.85 5.19 -9.20
C GLY A 15 9.80 4.13 -8.95
N ARG A 16 9.77 3.55 -7.73
CA ARG A 16 8.75 2.56 -7.35
C ARG A 16 7.33 3.14 -7.37
N ILE A 17 7.15 4.40 -6.97
CA ILE A 17 5.83 5.04 -6.97
C ILE A 17 5.33 5.26 -8.41
N GLU A 18 6.18 5.70 -9.34
CA GLU A 18 5.77 5.89 -10.74
C GLU A 18 5.32 4.57 -11.40
N GLU A 19 6.05 3.48 -11.17
CA GLU A 19 5.66 2.15 -11.67
C GLU A 19 4.30 1.71 -11.12
N VAL A 20 4.08 1.91 -9.81
CA VAL A 20 2.83 1.53 -9.16
C VAL A 20 1.66 2.43 -9.60
N LEU A 21 1.89 3.70 -9.93
CA LEU A 21 0.88 4.58 -10.49
C LEU A 21 0.40 4.08 -11.85
N TYR A 22 1.31 3.63 -12.72
CA TYR A 22 0.92 3.01 -14.00
C TYR A 22 0.06 1.76 -13.80
N VAL A 23 0.46 0.87 -12.88
CA VAL A 23 -0.34 -0.31 -12.54
C VAL A 23 -1.69 0.07 -11.95
N LYS A 24 -1.74 1.10 -11.10
CA LYS A 24 -2.98 1.59 -10.49
C LYS A 24 -4.00 2.02 -11.53
N GLU A 25 -3.57 2.79 -12.53
CA GLU A 25 -4.43 3.19 -13.64
C GLU A 25 -4.95 1.97 -14.43
N ALA A 26 -4.10 0.97 -14.65
CA ALA A 26 -4.50 -0.27 -15.34
C ALA A 26 -5.46 -1.15 -14.52
N VAL A 27 -5.29 -1.20 -13.20
CA VAL A 27 -6.15 -1.97 -12.28
C VAL A 27 -7.54 -1.32 -12.13
N GLY A 28 -7.65 0.01 -12.31
CA GLY A 28 -8.93 0.71 -12.33
C GLY A 28 -9.65 0.82 -10.98
N LEU A 29 -8.97 0.50 -9.87
CA LEU A 29 -9.51 0.64 -8.52
C LEU A 29 -9.20 2.03 -7.96
N SER A 30 -10.16 2.58 -7.20
CA SER A 30 -9.99 3.88 -6.54
C SER A 30 -8.82 3.85 -5.54
N SER A 31 -8.26 5.00 -5.19
CA SER A 31 -7.11 5.07 -4.28
C SER A 31 -7.38 4.44 -2.92
N GLY A 32 -8.63 4.40 -2.45
CA GLY A 32 -9.01 3.77 -1.19
C GLY A 32 -8.83 2.25 -1.13
N HIS A 33 -8.51 1.59 -2.24
CA HIS A 33 -8.17 0.15 -2.28
C HIS A 33 -6.68 -0.13 -2.03
N TRP A 34 -5.83 0.91 -1.96
CA TRP A 34 -4.38 0.74 -1.93
C TRP A 34 -3.81 0.89 -0.51
N TYR A 35 -2.99 -0.08 -0.15
CA TYR A 35 -2.43 -0.23 1.20
C TYR A 35 -0.93 -0.51 1.13
N LYS A 36 -0.29 -0.43 2.29
CA LYS A 36 1.11 -0.77 2.51
C LYS A 36 1.25 -1.74 3.67
N CYS A 37 2.15 -2.70 3.52
CA CYS A 37 2.57 -3.56 4.62
C CYS A 37 3.44 -2.77 5.63
N PRO A 38 3.82 -3.34 6.78
CA PRO A 38 4.65 -2.65 7.78
C PRO A 38 6.02 -2.21 7.24
N ASN A 39 6.50 -2.88 6.17
CA ASN A 39 7.76 -2.58 5.50
C ASN A 39 7.60 -1.68 4.26
N GLY A 40 6.41 -1.13 4.01
CA GLY A 40 6.19 -0.13 2.95
C GLY A 40 5.82 -0.68 1.57
N HIS A 41 5.74 -2.00 1.39
CA HIS A 41 5.36 -2.63 0.12
C HIS A 41 3.88 -2.41 -0.19
N PHE A 42 3.57 -1.97 -1.41
CA PHE A 42 2.21 -1.69 -1.85
C PHE A 42 1.43 -2.99 -2.12
N TYR A 43 0.18 -3.01 -1.71
CA TYR A 43 -0.77 -4.06 -2.07
C TYR A 43 -2.18 -3.48 -2.21
N VAL A 44 -3.06 -4.25 -2.83
CA VAL A 44 -4.44 -3.84 -3.10
C VAL A 44 -5.42 -4.77 -2.40
N ILE A 45 -6.48 -4.21 -1.84
CA ILE A 45 -7.68 -4.95 -1.43
C ILE A 45 -8.73 -4.65 -2.49
N GLY A 46 -9.12 -5.66 -3.27
CA GLY A 46 -10.12 -5.52 -4.34
C GLY A 46 -11.53 -5.33 -3.79
N ASP A 47 -12.45 -6.23 -4.18
CA ASP A 47 -13.85 -6.33 -3.71
C ASP A 47 -14.45 -5.01 -3.15
N CYS A 48 -14.85 -4.98 -1.88
CA CYS A 48 -15.42 -3.82 -1.23
C CYS A 48 -14.38 -2.79 -0.73
N GLY A 49 -13.08 -3.07 -0.91
CA GLY A 49 -11.98 -2.21 -0.48
C GLY A 49 -11.80 -2.11 1.02
N GLY A 50 -12.33 -3.07 1.79
CA GLY A 50 -12.12 -3.19 3.23
C GLY A 50 -11.49 -4.53 3.59
N ALA A 51 -10.65 -4.56 4.62
CA ALA A 51 -9.90 -5.75 4.98
C ALA A 51 -10.79 -6.82 5.63
N MET A 52 -10.99 -7.94 4.92
CA MET A 52 -11.80 -9.06 5.39
C MET A 52 -11.02 -10.35 5.64
N GLN A 53 -9.80 -10.44 5.11
CA GLN A 53 -8.91 -11.58 5.28
C GLN A 53 -7.47 -11.09 5.46
N GLU A 54 -6.66 -11.92 6.12
CA GLU A 54 -5.21 -11.72 6.21
C GLU A 54 -4.49 -12.55 5.15
N SER A 55 -3.35 -12.05 4.70
CA SER A 55 -2.44 -12.74 3.77
C SER A 55 -1.00 -12.36 4.07
N VAL A 56 -0.07 -12.69 3.17
CA VAL A 56 1.34 -12.35 3.28
C VAL A 56 1.77 -11.42 2.14
N CYS A 57 2.58 -10.41 2.47
CA CYS A 57 3.22 -9.56 1.48
C CYS A 57 4.07 -10.41 0.53
N ASN A 58 3.90 -10.22 -0.78
CA ASN A 58 4.64 -10.94 -1.81
C ASN A 58 6.16 -10.67 -1.75
N GLU A 59 6.58 -9.47 -1.34
CA GLU A 59 7.98 -9.06 -1.22
C GLU A 59 8.62 -9.51 0.10
N CYS A 60 8.10 -9.06 1.25
CA CYS A 60 8.76 -9.26 2.56
C CYS A 60 8.12 -10.29 3.48
N LYS A 61 7.02 -10.94 3.05
CA LYS A 61 6.27 -11.95 3.81
C LYS A 61 5.64 -11.49 5.13
N ALA A 62 5.70 -10.20 5.46
CA ALA A 62 4.93 -9.62 6.57
C ALA A 62 3.42 -9.83 6.37
N THR A 63 2.67 -9.97 7.45
CA THR A 63 1.21 -10.14 7.41
C THR A 63 0.54 -8.87 6.89
N ILE A 64 -0.35 -9.03 5.90
CA ILE A 64 -1.12 -7.94 5.28
C ILE A 64 -2.63 -8.19 5.43
N GLY A 65 -3.44 -7.16 5.19
CA GLY A 65 -4.90 -7.25 5.27
C GLY A 65 -5.42 -6.99 6.69
N GLY A 66 -6.42 -7.77 7.11
CA GLY A 66 -7.17 -7.58 8.35
C GLY A 66 -8.53 -8.31 8.32
N THR A 67 -9.42 -7.98 9.24
CA THR A 67 -10.74 -8.66 9.37
C THR A 67 -11.84 -7.66 9.70
N ASN A 68 -13.09 -8.01 9.40
CA ASN A 68 -14.26 -7.16 9.69
C ASN A 68 -14.15 -5.72 9.15
N HIS A 69 -13.65 -5.58 7.92
CA HIS A 69 -13.31 -4.30 7.27
C HIS A 69 -12.30 -3.44 8.03
N ARG A 70 -11.65 -3.99 9.06
CA ARG A 70 -10.62 -3.33 9.85
C ARG A 70 -9.27 -3.83 9.40
N LEU A 71 -8.49 -2.91 8.84
CA LEU A 71 -7.10 -3.13 8.54
C LEU A 71 -6.32 -3.46 9.83
N ARG A 72 -5.34 -4.36 9.75
CA ARG A 72 -4.39 -4.55 10.86
C ARG A 72 -3.71 -3.22 11.20
N SER A 73 -3.38 -3.05 12.47
CA SER A 73 -2.78 -1.82 13.00
C SER A 73 -1.34 -1.56 12.52
N ASP A 74 -0.66 -2.59 12.04
CA ASP A 74 0.70 -2.52 11.49
C ASP A 74 0.72 -2.27 9.97
N ASN A 75 -0.44 -2.30 9.31
CA ASN A 75 -0.61 -1.92 7.91
C ASN A 75 -1.11 -0.47 7.81
N ALA A 76 -0.95 0.15 6.65
CA ALA A 76 -1.37 1.52 6.41
C ALA A 76 -2.03 1.71 5.04
N LEU A 77 -2.81 2.79 4.87
CA LEU A 77 -3.23 3.25 3.55
C LEU A 77 -2.01 3.74 2.74
N ALA A 78 -2.01 3.49 1.44
CA ALA A 78 -1.00 3.96 0.51
C ALA A 78 -1.24 5.45 0.16
N ARG A 79 -0.95 6.34 1.10
CA ARG A 79 -1.16 7.79 0.94
C ARG A 79 -0.45 8.38 -0.26
N GLU A 80 0.72 7.84 -0.61
CA GLU A 80 1.51 8.21 -1.78
C GLU A 80 0.77 7.95 -3.11
N LEU A 81 -0.21 7.06 -3.10
CA LEU A 81 -1.09 6.76 -4.25
C LEU A 81 -2.43 7.49 -4.16
N GLY A 82 -2.58 8.43 -3.22
CA GLY A 82 -3.78 9.24 -3.01
C GLY A 82 -4.82 8.60 -2.09
N ALA A 83 -4.47 7.56 -1.33
CA ALA A 83 -5.41 6.91 -0.42
C ALA A 83 -5.55 7.71 0.90
N THR A 84 -6.70 8.35 1.12
CA THR A 84 -6.97 9.12 2.35
C THR A 84 -7.92 8.42 3.31
N ALA A 85 -8.77 7.52 2.79
CA ALA A 85 -9.68 6.65 3.51
C ALA A 85 -9.80 5.30 2.76
N PRO A 86 -10.19 4.20 3.43
CA PRO A 86 -10.53 2.95 2.74
C PRO A 86 -11.72 3.16 1.80
N ALA A 87 -11.79 2.41 0.71
CA ALA A 87 -12.95 2.46 -0.18
C ALA A 87 -14.21 1.88 0.47
N TRP A 88 -14.06 0.99 1.45
CA TRP A 88 -15.18 0.54 2.29
C TRP A 88 -15.69 1.68 3.18
N PRO A 89 -16.99 2.00 3.15
CA PRO A 89 -17.57 3.02 4.02
C PRO A 89 -17.45 2.61 5.49
N GLN A 90 -16.87 3.50 6.31
CA GLN A 90 -16.71 3.31 7.75
C GLN A 90 -18.01 3.59 8.51
#